data_AF-A0A434TT63-F1
#
_entry.id   AF-A0A434TT63-F1
#
_cell.length_a   1.000
_cell.length_b   1.000
_cell.length_c   1.000
_cell.angle_alpha   90.00
_cell.angle_beta   90.00
_cell.angle_gamma   90.00
#
_symmetry.space_group_name_H-M   'P 1'
#
loop_
_entity.id
_entity.type
_entity.pdbx_description
1 polymer ?
#
loop_
_entity_poly.entity_id
_entity_poly.type
_entity_poly.pdbx_seq_one_letter_code
_entity_poly.pdbx_strand_id
1 'polypeptide(L)'
;MAGDTELWEIVNQADMDHPFHLHGTQFQVVERERDGQVARSPYLAWKDTVNVARGKTVRIITRQERPGARMYHCHILEHEQLGMMGIVDVRA
;
A
#
# COMPACT_ATOMS: atom_id res chain seq x y z
N MET A 1 -7.73 -11.61 7.33
CA MET A 1 -9.18 -11.76 7.66
C MET A 1 -9.74 -10.42 8.10
N ALA A 2 -11.06 -10.29 8.22
CA ALA A 2 -11.66 -9.11 8.81
C ALA A 2 -11.20 -8.98 10.28
N GLY A 3 -10.74 -7.79 10.66
CA GLY A 3 -10.19 -7.49 11.98
C GLY A 3 -8.71 -7.84 12.17
N ASP A 4 -8.06 -8.47 11.19
CA ASP A 4 -6.62 -8.73 11.27
C ASP A 4 -5.82 -7.45 11.04
N THR A 5 -4.81 -7.24 11.88
CA THR A 5 -3.77 -6.24 11.65
C THR A 5 -2.68 -6.87 10.80
N GLU A 6 -2.47 -6.32 9.61
CA GLU A 6 -1.52 -6.84 8.63
C GLU A 6 -0.40 -5.82 8.38
N LEU A 7 0.83 -6.33 8.27
CA LEU A 7 1.96 -5.57 7.72
C LEU A 7 2.06 -5.88 6.23
N TRP A 8 1.82 -4.89 5.38
CA TRP A 8 1.97 -5.03 3.94
C TRP A 8 3.30 -4.41 3.50
N GLU A 9 4.04 -5.12 2.66
CA GLU A 9 5.26 -4.65 2.03
C GLU A 9 4.98 -4.35 0.55
N ILE A 10 5.07 -3.08 0.17
CA ILE A 10 4.85 -2.63 -1.21
C ILE A 10 6.21 -2.32 -1.83
N VAL A 11 6.64 -3.16 -2.75
CA VAL A 11 7.94 -3.07 -3.43
C VAL A 11 7.75 -2.50 -4.83
N ASN A 12 8.45 -1.41 -5.14
CA ASN A 12 8.46 -0.84 -6.48
C ASN A 12 9.75 -1.20 -7.22
N GLN A 13 9.64 -2.16 -8.15
CA GLN A 13 10.73 -2.60 -9.04
C GLN A 13 10.69 -1.91 -10.42
N ALA A 14 9.74 -1.01 -10.65
CA ALA A 14 9.62 -0.26 -11.91
C ALA A 14 10.60 0.93 -11.96
N ASP A 15 10.66 1.58 -13.12
CA ASP A 15 11.57 2.69 -13.42
C ASP A 15 11.02 4.06 -12.99
N MET A 16 9.76 4.14 -12.56
CA MET A 16 9.11 5.36 -12.09
C MET A 16 8.41 5.20 -10.74
N ASP A 17 7.95 6.32 -10.19
CA ASP A 17 7.22 6.38 -8.93
C ASP A 17 5.75 5.97 -9.14
N HIS A 18 5.20 5.21 -8.18
CA HIS A 18 3.80 4.77 -8.21
C HIS A 18 3.11 5.06 -6.87
N PRO A 19 2.06 5.90 -6.85
CA PRO A 19 1.23 6.07 -5.66
C PRO A 19 0.36 4.83 -5.46
N PHE A 20 0.62 4.06 -4.39
CA PHE A 20 -0.19 2.91 -4.00
C PHE A 20 -1.40 3.37 -3.21
N HIS A 21 -2.60 2.94 -3.62
CA HIS A 21 -3.88 3.19 -2.95
C HIS A 21 -4.56 1.89 -2.55
N LEU A 22 -5.22 1.87 -1.39
CA LEU A 22 -5.96 0.72 -0.86
C LEU A 22 -7.37 1.11 -0.43
N HIS A 23 -8.38 0.44 -0.98
CA HIS A 23 -9.79 0.69 -0.66
C HIS A 23 -10.18 0.13 0.71
N GLY A 24 -11.18 0.76 1.34
CA GLY A 24 -11.92 0.21 2.48
C GLY A 24 -11.31 0.42 3.86
N THR A 25 -10.11 1.00 3.93
CA THR A 25 -9.42 1.27 5.19
C THR A 25 -8.46 2.46 5.04
N GLN A 26 -7.92 2.92 6.17
CA GLN A 26 -6.71 3.73 6.21
C GLN A 26 -5.57 2.87 6.79
N PHE A 27 -4.34 3.21 6.44
CA PHE A 27 -3.13 2.55 6.90
C PHE A 27 -2.15 3.58 7.45
N GLN A 28 -1.15 3.09 8.17
CA GLN A 28 -0.03 3.88 8.65
C GLN A 28 1.26 3.39 8.00
N VAL A 29 2.02 4.31 7.41
CA VAL A 29 3.37 4.01 6.90
C VAL A 29 4.31 3.93 8.09
N VAL A 30 4.98 2.79 8.27
CA VAL A 30 5.87 2.57 9.42
C VAL A 30 7.34 2.61 9.01
N GLU A 31 7.67 2.13 7.80
CA GLU A 31 9.04 2.07 7.31
C GLU A 31 9.10 2.34 5.81
N ARG A 32 10.26 2.85 5.39
CA ARG A 32 10.65 2.95 4.00
C ARG A 32 12.05 2.38 3.87
N GLU A 33 12.28 1.61 2.81
CA GLU A 33 13.58 1.01 2.55
C GLU A 33 14.06 1.36 1.15
N ARG A 34 15.38 1.54 1.03
CA ARG A 34 16.08 1.66 -0.25
C ARG A 34 17.47 1.04 -0.12
N ASP A 35 17.84 0.18 -1.05
CA ASP A 35 19.18 -0.42 -1.12
C ASP A 35 19.63 -1.04 0.23
N GLY A 36 18.70 -1.74 0.91
CA GLY A 36 18.90 -2.34 2.23
C GLY A 36 18.91 -1.36 3.42
N GLN A 37 18.79 -0.06 3.17
CA GLN A 37 18.72 0.96 4.22
C GLN A 37 17.27 1.21 4.62
N VAL A 38 16.93 0.85 5.86
CA VAL A 38 15.59 1.04 6.43
C VAL A 38 15.52 2.35 7.22
N ALA A 39 14.53 3.17 6.91
CA ALA A 39 14.19 4.39 7.63
C ALA A 39 12.77 4.28 8.20
N ARG A 40 12.62 4.47 9.51
CA ARG A 40 11.31 4.56 10.16
C ARG A 40 10.59 5.84 9.74
N SER A 41 9.27 5.79 9.67
CA SER A 41 8.48 6.99 9.43
C SER A 41 8.67 7.98 10.58
N PRO A 42 8.93 9.27 10.31
CA PRO A 42 9.15 10.28 11.36
C PRO A 42 7.89 10.59 12.16
N TYR A 43 6.72 10.28 11.60
CA TYR A 43 5.43 10.37 12.26
C TYR A 43 4.50 9.28 11.72
N LEU A 44 3.51 8.91 12.52
CA LEU A 44 2.41 8.07 12.07
C LEU A 44 1.24 8.97 11.66
N ALA A 45 0.68 8.70 10.51
CA ALA A 45 -0.51 9.37 10.00
C ALA A 45 -1.38 8.35 9.29
N TRP A 46 -2.69 8.51 9.44
CA TRP A 46 -3.65 7.74 8.67
C TRP A 46 -3.66 8.21 7.22
N LYS A 47 -3.45 7.27 6.30
CA LYS A 47 -3.39 7.49 4.86
C LYS A 47 -4.15 6.39 4.16
N ASP A 48 -4.70 6.69 3.00
CA ASP A 48 -5.22 5.70 2.06
C ASP A 48 -4.32 5.54 0.84
N THR A 49 -3.36 6.46 0.67
CA THR A 49 -2.48 6.53 -0.50
C THR A 49 -1.05 6.91 -0.07
N VAL A 50 -0.05 6.24 -0.64
CA VAL A 50 1.36 6.53 -0.40
C VAL A 50 2.19 6.41 -1.68
N ASN A 51 3.04 7.39 -1.95
CA ASN A 51 4.02 7.26 -3.02
C ASN A 51 5.09 6.21 -2.67
N VAL A 52 5.27 5.25 -3.57
CA VAL A 52 6.34 4.25 -3.56
C VAL A 52 7.31 4.63 -4.68
N ALA A 53 8.39 5.33 -4.30
CA ALA A 53 9.35 5.81 -5.28
C ALA A 53 10.11 4.65 -5.95
N ARG A 54 10.64 4.88 -7.15
CA ARG A 54 11.40 3.85 -7.89
C ARG A 54 12.46 3.17 -7.03
N GLY A 55 12.54 1.84 -7.10
CA GLY A 55 13.52 1.05 -6.34
C GLY A 55 13.37 1.12 -4.82
N LYS A 56 12.23 1.59 -4.29
CA LYS A 56 11.96 1.62 -2.85
C LYS A 56 10.91 0.60 -2.46
N THR A 57 10.99 0.23 -1.19
CA THR A 57 9.96 -0.52 -0.49
C THR A 57 9.29 0.37 0.56
N VAL A 58 7.97 0.29 0.68
CA VAL A 58 7.19 0.97 1.73
C VAL A 58 6.46 -0.09 2.53
N ARG A 59 6.60 -0.07 3.86
CA ARG A 59 5.85 -0.94 4.76
C ARG A 59 4.73 -0.17 5.44
N ILE A 60 3.53 -0.72 5.37
CA ILE A 60 2.33 -0.14 5.98
C ILE A 60 1.69 -1.12 6.96
N ILE A 61 1.12 -0.60 8.03
CA ILE A 61 0.20 -1.35 8.89
C ILE A 61 -1.22 -1.01 8.47
N THR A 62 -2.01 -2.04 8.15
CA THR A 62 -3.40 -1.91 7.72
C THR A 62 -4.29 -2.91 8.43
N ARG A 63 -5.60 -2.61 8.49
CA ARG A 63 -6.61 -3.49 9.07
C ARG A 63 -7.94 -3.25 8.37
N GLN A 64 -8.57 -4.31 7.88
CA GLN A 64 -9.88 -4.25 7.22
C GLN A 64 -10.94 -4.78 8.18
N GLU A 65 -11.92 -3.97 8.56
CA GLU A 65 -12.92 -4.37 9.58
C GLU A 65 -14.10 -5.17 9.00
N ARG A 66 -14.32 -5.11 7.68
CA ARG A 66 -15.51 -5.70 7.03
C ARG A 66 -15.11 -6.63 5.89
N PRO A 67 -15.72 -7.83 5.80
CA PRO A 67 -15.52 -8.72 4.67
C PRO A 67 -15.85 -8.10 3.30
N GLY A 68 -15.40 -8.78 2.25
CA GLY A 68 -15.66 -8.48 0.85
C GLY A 68 -14.44 -7.96 0.09
N ALA A 69 -14.58 -7.91 -1.24
CA ALA A 69 -13.53 -7.46 -2.15
C ALA A 69 -13.20 -5.97 -1.98
N ARG A 70 -11.91 -5.64 -2.03
CA ARG A 70 -11.37 -4.28 -2.09
C ARG A 70 -10.32 -4.20 -3.18
N MET A 71 -10.24 -3.05 -3.84
CA MET A 71 -9.17 -2.80 -4.80
C MET A 71 -7.93 -2.29 -4.07
N TYR A 72 -6.77 -2.65 -4.59
CA TYR A 72 -5.55 -1.88 -4.41
C TYR A 72 -4.96 -1.62 -5.79
N HIS A 73 -4.42 -0.43 -6.02
CA HIS A 73 -3.95 -0.06 -7.35
C HIS A 73 -2.97 1.11 -7.30
N CYS A 74 -2.31 1.34 -8.43
CA CYS A 74 -1.66 2.61 -8.69
C CYS A 74 -2.72 3.70 -8.84
N HIS A 75 -2.50 4.85 -8.20
CA HIS A 75 -3.41 6.00 -8.28
C HIS A 75 -2.99 7.03 -9.36
N ILE A 76 -2.12 6.61 -10.28
CA ILE A 76 -1.99 7.27 -11.59
C ILE A 76 -3.08 6.66 -12.46
N LEU A 77 -4.07 7.47 -12.84
CA LEU A 77 -5.31 6.99 -13.46
C LEU A 77 -5.05 6.21 -14.75
N GLU A 78 -4.07 6.64 -15.54
CA GLU A 78 -3.68 5.96 -16.77
C GLU A 78 -3.12 4.56 -16.47
N HIS A 79 -2.34 4.41 -15.40
CA HIS A 79 -1.82 3.09 -15.00
C HIS A 79 -2.91 2.19 -14.45
N GLU A 80 -3.83 2.74 -13.66
CA GLU A 80 -5.01 2.02 -13.17
C GLU A 80 -5.85 1.48 -14.33
N GLN A 81 -6.17 2.34 -15.31
CA GLN A 81 -6.96 1.99 -16.49
C GLN A 81 -6.27 0.94 -17.37
N LEU A 82 -4.94 0.95 -17.41
CA LEU A 82 -4.13 -0.07 -18.09
C LEU A 82 -3.96 -1.37 -17.28
N GLY A 83 -4.59 -1.47 -16.10
CA GLY A 83 -4.68 -2.70 -15.32
C GLY A 83 -3.66 -2.83 -14.18
N MET A 84 -3.00 -1.74 -13.77
CA MET A 84 -2.12 -1.75 -12.58
C MET A 84 -2.93 -1.76 -11.28
N MET A 85 -3.71 -2.82 -11.11
CA MET A 85 -4.77 -2.97 -10.12
C MET A 85 -4.92 -4.43 -9.72
N GLY A 86 -5.22 -4.67 -8.45
CA GLY A 86 -5.51 -5.98 -7.89
C GLY A 86 -6.68 -5.94 -6.94
N ILE A 87 -7.19 -7.13 -6.61
CA ILE A 87 -8.26 -7.32 -5.63
C ILE A 87 -7.69 -8.04 -4.42
N VAL A 88 -7.97 -7.53 -3.23
CA VAL A 88 -7.87 -8.29 -1.99
C VAL A 88 -9.29 -8.69 -1.57
N ASP A 89 -9.50 -9.98 -1.33
CA ASP A 89 -10.76 -10.51 -0.80
C ASP A 89 -10.65 -10.66 0.72
N VAL A 90 -11.27 -9.75 1.46
CA VAL A 90 -11.28 -9.80 2.92
C VAL A 90 -12.32 -10.81 3.36
N ARG A 91 -11.89 -11.91 3.98
CA ARG A 91 -12.78 -12.96 4.48
C ARG A 91 -13.18 -12.72 5.94
N ALA A 92 -14.36 -13.23 6.30
CA ALA A 92 -14.90 -13.19 7.67
C ALA A 92 -14.13 -14.11 8.60
#